data_AF-A0A6J5UNC7-F1
#
_entry.id   AF-A0A6J5UNC7-F1
#
_cell.length_a   1.000
_cell.length_b   1.000
_cell.length_c   1.000
_cell.angle_alpha   90.00
_cell.angle_beta   90.00
_cell.angle_gamma   90.00
#
_symmetry.space_group_name_H-M   'P 1'
#
loop_
_entity.id
_entity.type
_entity.pdbx_description
1 polymer ?
#
loop_
_entity_poly.entity_id
_entity_poly.type
_entity_poly.pdbx_seq_one_letter_code
_entity_poly.pdbx_strand_id
1 'polypeptide(L)'
;MSCRQVVKRVNYKAKVREPGTPGVLIMTDNKFAFRPNGHTSAAKPALDVELKQIIGIKNTEEGGDIPPWLHLSEKDKTYIFEFASFCDLHECREFVANALAKCRQAAKPTSSDEQISTTEIMHLMKLLQEDSELQRLHVQYVISGVLTEAEFWAARKKFCDYGDSNPKPKQRVVLKAQ
;
A
#
# COMPACT_ATOMS: atom_id res chain seq x y z
N MET A 1 -4.44 -14.47 11.83
CA MET A 1 -4.32 -13.36 10.86
C MET A 1 -5.46 -13.51 9.87
N SER A 2 -6.54 -12.74 10.02
CA SER A 2 -7.67 -12.80 9.10
C SER A 2 -7.26 -12.14 7.79
N CYS A 3 -7.16 -12.92 6.70
CA CYS A 3 -6.90 -12.37 5.38
C CYS A 3 -8.06 -11.44 5.01
N ARG A 4 -7.78 -10.16 4.73
CA ARG A 4 -8.82 -9.21 4.33
C ARG A 4 -9.30 -9.63 2.94
N GLN A 5 -10.59 -9.92 2.81
CA GLN A 5 -11.21 -10.33 1.55
C GLN A 5 -12.36 -9.39 1.23
N VAL A 6 -12.40 -8.91 -0.02
CA VAL A 6 -13.51 -8.11 -0.55
C VAL A 6 -14.24 -8.97 -1.57
N VAL A 7 -15.56 -9.11 -1.41
CA VAL A 7 -16.41 -9.89 -2.31
C VAL A 7 -17.53 -8.98 -2.81
N LYS A 8 -17.56 -8.73 -4.13
CA LYS A 8 -18.54 -7.84 -4.76
C LYS A 8 -19.16 -8.48 -5.98
N ARG A 9 -20.43 -8.17 -6.22
CA ARG A 9 -21.12 -8.55 -7.46
C ARG A 9 -20.77 -7.53 -8.54
N VAL A 10 -20.32 -8.02 -9.69
CA VAL A 10 -19.84 -7.17 -10.78
C VAL A 10 -20.26 -7.75 -12.14
N ASN A 11 -20.26 -6.89 -13.14
CA ASN A 11 -20.33 -7.28 -14.55
C ASN A 11 -18.92 -7.23 -15.14
N TYR A 12 -18.36 -8.39 -15.50
CA TYR A 12 -17.07 -8.45 -16.18
C TYR A 12 -17.24 -8.16 -17.67
N LYS A 13 -16.51 -7.17 -18.18
CA LYS A 13 -16.61 -6.70 -19.57
C LYS A 13 -15.26 -6.90 -20.27
N ALA A 14 -15.29 -7.36 -21.53
CA ALA A 14 -14.09 -7.37 -22.37
C ALA A 14 -13.75 -5.96 -22.87
N LYS A 15 -14.78 -5.13 -23.09
CA LYS A 15 -14.66 -3.71 -23.44
C LYS A 15 -15.72 -2.90 -22.69
N VAL A 16 -15.43 -1.63 -22.40
CA VAL A 16 -16.31 -0.71 -21.64
C VAL A 16 -17.73 -0.63 -22.23
N ARG A 17 -17.86 -0.72 -23.56
CA ARG A 17 -19.14 -0.61 -24.29
C ARG A 17 -19.85 -1.94 -24.57
N GLU A 18 -19.25 -3.08 -24.26
CA GLU A 18 -19.84 -4.40 -24.54
C GLU A 18 -20.69 -4.89 -23.35
N PRO A 19 -21.77 -5.66 -23.56
CA PRO A 19 -22.54 -6.23 -22.46
C PRO A 19 -21.65 -7.12 -21.57
N GLY A 20 -21.73 -6.88 -20.25
CA GLY A 20 -20.90 -7.60 -19.28
C GLY A 20 -21.45 -8.97 -18.93
N THR A 21 -20.56 -9.86 -18.50
CA THR A 21 -20.92 -11.14 -17.88
C THR A 21 -21.11 -10.92 -16.38
N PRO A 22 -22.31 -11.13 -15.82
CA PRO A 22 -22.54 -10.97 -14.38
C PRO A 22 -21.83 -12.08 -13.60
N GLY A 23 -21.23 -11.71 -12.48
CA GLY A 23 -20.51 -12.63 -11.62
C GLY A 23 -20.13 -12.03 -10.28
N VAL A 24 -19.28 -12.76 -9.57
CA VAL A 24 -18.72 -12.38 -8.27
C VAL A 24 -17.22 -12.15 -8.43
N LEU A 25 -16.77 -10.96 -8.08
CA LEU A 25 -15.37 -10.59 -7.95
C LEU A 25 -14.94 -10.77 -6.50
N ILE A 26 -13.88 -11.54 -6.31
CA ILE A 26 -13.29 -11.87 -5.02
C ILE A 26 -11.87 -11.33 -5.04
N MET A 27 -11.59 -10.35 -4.21
CA MET A 27 -10.27 -9.76 -4.06
C MET A 27 -9.67 -10.16 -2.72
N THR A 28 -8.39 -10.53 -2.76
CA THR A 28 -7.56 -10.85 -1.58
C THR A 28 -6.28 -10.04 -1.67
N ASP A 29 -5.51 -9.95 -0.58
CA ASP A 29 -4.28 -9.13 -0.54
C ASP A 29 -3.29 -9.40 -1.69
N ASN A 30 -3.31 -10.59 -2.31
CA ASN A 30 -2.34 -10.98 -3.34
C ASN A 30 -2.95 -11.16 -4.74
N LYS A 31 -4.26 -11.37 -4.86
CA LYS A 31 -4.90 -11.76 -6.12
C LYS A 31 -6.37 -11.40 -6.16
N PHE A 32 -6.91 -11.25 -7.36
CA PHE A 32 -8.34 -11.16 -7.59
C PHE A 32 -8.82 -12.32 -8.46
N ALA A 33 -10.03 -12.79 -8.16
CA ALA A 33 -10.68 -13.86 -8.89
C ALA A 33 -12.10 -13.45 -9.29
N PHE A 34 -12.51 -13.82 -10.51
CA PHE A 34 -13.86 -13.56 -11.00
C PHE A 34 -14.58 -14.87 -11.29
N ARG A 35 -15.78 -15.03 -10.74
CA ARG A 35 -16.64 -16.21 -10.93
C ARG A 35 -17.94 -15.80 -11.62
N PRO A 36 -18.20 -16.21 -12.86
CA PRO A 36 -19.47 -15.96 -13.53
C PRO A 36 -20.65 -16.60 -12.76
N ASN A 37 -21.82 -15.95 -12.74
CA ASN A 37 -23.01 -16.47 -12.05
C ASN A 37 -23.73 -17.60 -12.82
N GLY A 38 -23.42 -17.79 -14.11
CA GLY A 38 -24.18 -18.69 -14.99
C GLY A 38 -23.74 -20.15 -14.92
N HIS A 39 -24.71 -21.06 -14.94
CA HIS A 39 -24.54 -22.48 -15.27
C HIS A 39 -24.52 -22.67 -16.79
N THR A 40 -23.59 -22.02 -17.51
CA THR A 40 -23.51 -22.22 -18.96
C THR A 40 -22.43 -23.25 -19.29
N SER A 41 -22.84 -24.28 -20.03
CA SER A 41 -22.09 -25.50 -20.42
C SER A 41 -20.80 -25.26 -21.22
N ALA A 42 -20.35 -24.00 -21.33
CA ALA A 42 -19.05 -23.56 -21.83
C ALA A 42 -18.50 -22.54 -20.82
N ALA A 43 -18.12 -23.03 -19.65
CA ALA A 43 -17.68 -22.19 -18.53
C ALA A 43 -16.48 -21.35 -18.98
N LYS A 44 -16.68 -20.04 -19.20
CA LYS A 44 -15.57 -19.09 -19.29
C LYS A 44 -14.72 -19.28 -18.04
N PRO A 45 -13.39 -19.42 -18.18
CA PRO A 45 -12.55 -19.74 -17.04
C PRO A 45 -12.72 -18.66 -15.97
N ALA A 46 -12.91 -19.11 -14.73
CA ALA A 46 -12.82 -18.22 -13.60
C ALA A 46 -11.46 -17.51 -13.68
N LEU A 47 -11.46 -16.18 -13.62
CA LEU A 47 -10.21 -15.45 -13.59
C LEU A 47 -9.58 -15.70 -12.22
N ASP A 48 -8.26 -15.88 -12.20
CA ASP A 48 -7.44 -15.94 -10.99
C ASP A 48 -6.12 -15.27 -11.33
N VAL A 49 -5.97 -14.01 -10.95
CA VAL A 49 -4.88 -13.13 -11.42
C VAL A 49 -4.22 -12.49 -10.21
N GLU A 50 -2.90 -12.57 -10.16
CA GLU A 50 -2.12 -11.97 -9.09
C GLU A 50 -2.08 -10.45 -9.25
N LEU A 51 -2.33 -9.73 -8.16
CA LEU A 51 -2.29 -8.26 -8.16
C LEU A 51 -0.88 -7.75 -8.50
N LYS A 52 0.17 -8.52 -8.20
CA LYS A 52 1.55 -8.23 -8.62
C LYS A 52 1.73 -8.07 -10.13
N GLN A 53 0.87 -8.69 -10.94
CA GLN A 53 0.91 -8.61 -12.40
C GLN A 53 0.26 -7.35 -12.94
N ILE A 54 -0.58 -6.69 -12.13
CA ILE A 54 -1.27 -5.47 -12.52
C ILE A 54 -0.31 -4.29 -12.50
N ILE A 55 -0.17 -3.66 -13.66
CA ILE A 55 0.73 -2.53 -13.90
C ILE A 55 -0.01 -1.19 -13.84
N GLY A 56 -1.33 -1.20 -14.07
CA GLY A 56 -2.15 0.00 -14.11
C GLY A 56 -3.55 -0.22 -13.55
N ILE A 57 -4.06 0.81 -12.88
CA ILE A 57 -5.45 0.89 -12.42
C ILE A 57 -6.05 2.15 -13.06
N LYS A 58 -7.23 2.03 -13.65
CA LYS A 58 -8.08 3.16 -14.04
C LYS A 58 -9.49 2.92 -13.55
N ASN A 59 -10.26 3.97 -13.33
CA ASN A 59 -11.66 3.88 -12.97
C ASN A 59 -12.42 5.05 -13.58
N THR A 60 -13.75 4.98 -13.53
CA THR A 60 -14.60 6.15 -13.80
C THR A 60 -14.52 7.14 -12.67
N GLU A 61 -14.45 8.42 -13.05
CA GLU A 61 -14.63 9.54 -12.13
C GLU A 61 -16.10 9.62 -11.70
N GLU A 62 -16.30 10.00 -10.44
CA GLU A 62 -17.62 10.16 -9.85
C GLU A 62 -18.23 11.47 -10.36
N GLY A 63 -19.13 11.35 -11.33
CA GLY A 63 -19.77 12.49 -11.97
C GLY A 63 -20.35 12.11 -13.34
N GLY A 64 -21.67 12.19 -13.46
CA GLY A 64 -22.41 11.90 -14.70
C GLY A 64 -23.12 10.54 -14.71
N ASP A 65 -23.73 10.21 -15.84
CA ASP A 65 -24.59 9.02 -16.04
C ASP A 65 -23.78 7.77 -16.48
N ILE A 66 -22.51 7.72 -16.06
CA ILE A 66 -21.57 6.66 -16.46
C ILE A 66 -21.57 5.61 -15.36
N PRO A 67 -21.74 4.31 -15.70
CA PRO A 67 -21.71 3.26 -14.70
C PRO A 67 -20.33 3.18 -14.03
N PRO A 68 -20.25 2.85 -12.73
CA PRO A 68 -18.99 2.76 -12.03
C PRO A 68 -18.21 1.54 -12.50
N TRP A 69 -17.04 1.71 -13.10
CA TRP A 69 -16.18 0.59 -13.50
C TRP A 69 -14.72 0.77 -13.10
N LEU A 70 -14.08 -0.37 -12.82
CA LEU A 70 -12.67 -0.52 -12.53
C LEU A 70 -11.99 -1.22 -13.70
N HIS A 71 -10.90 -0.63 -14.16
CA HIS A 71 -10.02 -1.15 -15.18
C HIS A 71 -8.70 -1.56 -14.55
N LEU A 72 -8.35 -2.83 -14.65
CA LEU A 72 -7.04 -3.33 -14.27
C LEU A 72 -6.29 -3.69 -15.53
N SER A 73 -5.08 -3.16 -15.70
CA SER A 73 -4.21 -3.47 -16.84
C SER A 73 -3.02 -4.29 -16.35
N GLU A 74 -2.83 -5.45 -16.96
CA GLU A 74 -1.60 -6.26 -16.96
C GLU A 74 -0.77 -5.88 -18.20
N LYS A 75 0.44 -6.44 -18.36
CA LYS A 75 1.30 -6.25 -19.55
C LYS A 75 0.55 -6.42 -20.88
N ASP A 76 -0.18 -7.52 -21.04
CA ASP A 76 -0.84 -7.88 -22.31
C ASP A 76 -2.35 -8.13 -22.16
N LYS A 77 -2.91 -7.87 -20.99
CA LYS A 77 -4.32 -8.13 -20.69
C LYS A 77 -4.96 -6.98 -19.93
N THR A 78 -6.25 -6.82 -20.14
CA THR A 78 -7.06 -5.84 -19.44
C THR A 78 -8.30 -6.51 -18.86
N TYR A 79 -8.69 -6.05 -17.68
CA TYR A 79 -9.84 -6.54 -16.94
C TYR A 79 -10.73 -5.37 -16.59
N ILE A 80 -11.98 -5.40 -17.04
CA ILE A 80 -12.95 -4.34 -16.75
C ILE A 80 -14.07 -4.95 -15.92
N PHE A 81 -14.27 -4.38 -14.73
CA PHE A 81 -15.32 -4.76 -13.81
C PHE A 81 -16.25 -3.57 -13.62
N GLU A 82 -17.50 -3.71 -14.02
CA GLU A 82 -18.54 -2.74 -13.77
C GLU A 82 -19.30 -3.12 -12.49
N PHE A 83 -19.50 -2.14 -11.63
CA PHE A 83 -20.12 -2.27 -10.32
C PHE A 83 -21.54 -1.72 -10.35
N ALA A 84 -22.34 -2.10 -9.36
CA ALA A 84 -23.68 -1.53 -9.17
C ALA A 84 -23.62 -0.13 -8.54
N SER A 85 -22.56 0.20 -7.80
CA SER A 85 -22.44 1.46 -7.07
C SER A 85 -21.01 2.01 -7.06
N PHE A 86 -20.88 3.34 -6.93
CA PHE A 86 -19.58 3.99 -6.73
C PHE A 86 -18.96 3.63 -5.37
N CYS A 87 -19.77 3.34 -4.35
CA CYS A 87 -19.28 2.83 -3.07
C CYS A 87 -18.50 1.51 -3.23
N ASP A 88 -19.04 0.56 -4.00
CA ASP A 88 -18.36 -0.71 -4.28
C ASP A 88 -17.09 -0.50 -5.11
N LEU A 89 -17.13 0.44 -6.07
CA LEU A 89 -15.95 0.82 -6.86
C LEU A 89 -14.84 1.40 -5.97
N HIS A 90 -15.17 2.32 -5.07
CA HIS A 90 -14.21 2.97 -4.17
C HIS A 90 -13.55 1.95 -3.24
N GLU A 91 -14.34 1.06 -2.64
CA GLU A 91 -13.83 -0.03 -1.79
C GLU A 91 -12.88 -0.96 -2.56
N CYS A 92 -13.28 -1.41 -3.76
CA CYS A 92 -12.43 -2.25 -4.59
C CYS A 92 -11.18 -1.53 -5.09
N ARG A 93 -11.29 -0.25 -5.46
CA ARG A 93 -10.16 0.57 -5.92
C ARG A 93 -9.14 0.74 -4.81
N GLU A 94 -9.58 1.11 -3.61
CA GLU A 94 -8.71 1.26 -2.44
C GLU A 94 -8.04 -0.07 -2.09
N PHE A 95 -8.80 -1.16 -2.11
CA PHE A 95 -8.28 -2.50 -1.84
C PHE A 95 -7.17 -2.91 -2.82
N VAL A 96 -7.40 -2.75 -4.13
CA VAL A 96 -6.40 -3.04 -5.17
C VAL A 96 -5.20 -2.11 -5.04
N ALA A 97 -5.42 -0.80 -4.84
CA ALA A 97 -4.34 0.17 -4.68
C ALA A 97 -3.44 -0.18 -3.48
N ASN A 98 -4.04 -0.53 -2.34
CA ASN A 98 -3.32 -0.96 -1.15
C ASN A 98 -2.55 -2.28 -1.38
N ALA A 99 -3.19 -3.27 -2.02
CA ALA A 99 -2.54 -4.52 -2.38
C ALA A 99 -1.35 -4.32 -3.35
N LEU A 100 -1.47 -3.41 -4.33
CA LEU A 100 -0.38 -3.04 -5.22
C LEU A 100 0.76 -2.33 -4.47
N ALA A 101 0.41 -1.42 -3.56
CA ALA A 101 1.39 -0.74 -2.71
C ALA A 101 2.16 -1.74 -1.86
N LYS A 102 1.48 -2.68 -1.18
CA LYS A 102 2.10 -3.77 -0.42
C LYS A 102 3.00 -4.66 -1.28
N CYS A 103 2.55 -5.02 -2.49
CA CYS A 103 3.34 -5.82 -3.42
C CYS A 103 4.61 -5.13 -3.91
N ARG A 104 4.56 -3.81 -4.13
CA ARG A 104 5.73 -2.99 -4.48
C ARG A 104 6.66 -2.78 -3.27
N GLN A 105 6.09 -2.64 -2.08
CA GLN A 105 6.86 -2.55 -0.82
C GLN A 105 7.58 -3.87 -0.47
N ALA A 106 7.05 -5.02 -0.89
CA ALA A 106 7.75 -6.31 -0.77
C ALA A 106 9.02 -6.41 -1.63
N ALA A 107 9.26 -5.44 -2.54
CA ALA A 107 10.48 -5.34 -3.35
C ALA A 107 11.37 -4.14 -3.01
N LYS A 108 10.95 -3.24 -2.11
CA LYS A 108 11.80 -2.17 -1.54
C LYS A 108 11.12 -1.60 -0.29
N PRO A 109 11.84 -1.46 0.84
CA PRO A 109 11.26 -0.82 2.01
C PRO A 109 11.04 0.66 1.67
N THR A 110 9.97 1.22 2.24
CA THR A 110 9.82 2.63 2.67
C THR A 110 8.54 3.33 2.17
N SER A 111 7.86 3.92 3.16
CA SER A 111 6.94 5.09 3.16
C SER A 111 5.52 4.97 2.61
N SER A 112 4.56 4.79 3.52
CA SER A 112 3.67 5.86 3.99
C SER A 112 2.70 5.19 4.98
N ASP A 113 2.86 5.46 6.26
CA ASP A 113 2.05 6.45 7.00
C ASP A 113 0.83 5.74 7.62
N GLU A 114 0.55 5.99 8.89
CA GLU A 114 -0.56 5.41 9.70
C GLU A 114 -0.45 4.03 10.38
N GLN A 115 0.72 3.45 10.59
CA GLN A 115 0.84 2.50 11.71
C GLN A 115 2.24 2.51 12.29
N ILE A 116 2.39 3.30 13.37
CA ILE A 116 3.53 3.24 14.29
C ILE A 116 3.56 1.79 14.81
N SER A 117 4.35 0.97 14.13
CA SER A 117 4.44 -0.45 14.44
C SER A 117 5.16 -0.61 15.77
N THR A 118 4.75 -1.56 16.59
CA THR A 118 5.35 -1.88 17.91
C THR A 118 6.88 -1.97 17.86
N THR A 119 7.45 -2.34 16.71
CA THR A 119 8.88 -2.37 16.41
C THR A 119 9.55 -1.00 16.38
N GLU A 120 8.89 0.04 15.87
CA GLU A 120 9.39 1.43 15.92
C GLU A 120 9.26 2.00 17.34
N ILE A 121 8.19 1.68 18.07
CA ILE A 121 8.07 2.06 19.50
C ILE A 121 9.21 1.45 20.31
N MET A 122 9.52 0.16 20.12
CA MET A 122 10.65 -0.49 20.79
C MET A 122 11.99 0.14 20.41
N HIS A 123 12.15 0.58 19.16
CA HIS A 123 13.36 1.26 18.72
C HIS A 123 13.49 2.66 19.35
N LEU A 124 12.38 3.43 19.41
CA LEU A 124 12.32 4.73 20.08
C LEU A 124 12.59 4.61 21.59
N MET A 125 12.01 3.60 22.26
CA MET A 125 12.28 3.30 23.66
C MET A 125 13.75 2.96 23.92
N LYS A 126 14.39 2.22 23.01
CA LYS A 126 15.81 1.90 23.12
C LYS A 126 16.69 3.13 22.92
N LEU A 127 16.36 3.99 21.95
CA LEU A 127 17.09 5.24 21.71
C LEU A 127 16.99 6.21 22.90
N LEU A 128 15.80 6.30 23.50
CA LEU A 128 15.57 7.06 24.74
C LEU A 128 16.42 6.52 25.90
N GLN A 129 16.64 5.21 25.97
CA GLN A 129 17.43 4.58 27.03
C GLN A 129 18.94 4.77 26.83
N GLU A 130 19.41 4.84 25.58
CA GLU A 130 20.83 5.02 25.25
C GLU A 130 21.31 6.47 25.44
N ASP A 131 20.42 7.46 25.30
CA ASP A 131 20.74 8.89 25.44
C ASP A 131 20.00 9.47 26.66
N SER A 132 20.70 9.53 27.80
CA SER A 132 20.12 10.01 29.07
C SER A 132 19.66 11.46 29.02
N GLU A 133 20.25 12.29 28.15
CA GLU A 133 19.77 13.66 27.92
C GLU A 133 18.46 13.65 27.11
N LEU A 134 18.35 12.78 26.10
CA LEU A 134 17.13 12.59 25.34
C LEU A 134 15.97 12.11 26.22
N GLN A 135 16.22 11.16 27.12
CA GLN A 135 15.21 10.71 28.08
C GLN A 135 14.72 11.86 28.97
N ARG A 136 15.66 12.68 29.48
CA ARG A 136 15.34 13.83 30.34
C ARG A 136 14.49 14.86 29.59
N LEU A 137 14.82 15.14 28.33
CA LEU A 137 14.05 16.05 27.48
C LEU A 137 12.66 15.48 27.17
N HIS A 138 12.54 14.18 26.88
CA HIS A 138 11.25 13.55 26.64
C HIS A 138 10.34 13.67 27.86
N VAL A 139 10.86 13.40 29.07
CA VAL A 139 10.09 13.60 30.31
C VAL A 139 9.75 15.09 30.51
N GLN A 140 10.70 15.99 30.28
CA GLN A 140 10.49 17.41 30.52
C GLN A 140 9.52 18.08 29.53
N TYR A 141 9.39 17.60 28.30
CA TYR A 141 8.56 18.23 27.27
C TYR A 141 7.31 17.42 26.92
N VAL A 142 7.40 16.09 26.85
CA VAL A 142 6.27 15.22 26.46
C VAL A 142 5.44 14.86 27.69
N ILE A 143 6.06 14.41 28.78
CA ILE A 143 5.32 14.01 29.99
C ILE A 143 4.75 15.24 30.73
N SER A 144 5.40 16.39 30.65
CA SER A 144 4.87 17.66 31.16
C SER A 144 3.73 18.24 30.31
N GLY A 145 3.44 17.65 29.14
CA GLY A 145 2.39 18.08 28.23
C GLY A 145 2.72 19.34 27.42
N VAL A 146 3.99 19.76 27.37
CA VAL A 146 4.44 20.93 26.60
C VAL A 146 4.48 20.65 25.09
N LEU A 147 4.81 19.41 24.70
CA LEU A 147 4.83 18.93 23.32
C LEU A 147 4.14 17.57 23.22
N THR A 148 3.50 17.30 22.08
CA THR A 148 3.05 15.94 21.77
C THR A 148 4.23 15.05 21.39
N GLU A 149 4.06 13.73 21.54
CA GLU A 149 5.09 12.74 21.20
C GLU A 149 5.53 12.88 19.73
N ALA A 150 4.58 13.14 18.83
CA ALA A 150 4.86 13.38 17.41
C ALA A 150 5.68 14.65 17.17
N GLU A 151 5.36 15.76 17.85
CA GLU A 151 6.09 17.03 17.71
C GLU A 151 7.51 16.95 18.26
N PHE A 152 7.69 16.25 19.38
CA PHE A 152 9.00 16.01 20.00
C PHE A 152 9.93 15.25 19.04
N TRP A 153 9.44 14.17 18.43
CA TRP A 153 10.22 13.41 17.45
C TRP A 153 10.39 14.14 16.11
N ALA A 154 9.40 14.91 15.66
CA ALA A 154 9.50 15.71 14.43
C ALA A 154 10.58 16.80 14.53
N ALA A 155 10.70 17.46 15.69
CA ALA A 155 11.77 18.44 15.94
C ALA A 155 13.16 17.80 15.87
N ARG A 156 13.29 16.53 16.30
CA ARG A 156 14.55 15.79 16.26
C ARG A 156 14.83 15.12 14.90
N LYS A 157 13.80 14.76 14.13
CA LYS A 157 13.94 14.15 12.79
C LYS A 157 14.71 15.06 11.81
N LYS A 158 14.74 16.37 12.06
CA LYS A 158 15.57 17.34 11.33
C LYS A 158 17.09 17.15 11.51
N PHE A 159 17.54 16.31 12.44
CA PHE A 159 18.94 15.91 12.58
C PHE A 159 19.25 14.55 11.92
N CYS A 160 18.27 13.64 11.78
CA CYS A 160 18.49 12.35 11.14
C CYS A 160 18.53 12.43 9.61
N ASP A 161 17.96 13.48 9.01
CA ASP A 161 18.01 13.71 7.56
C ASP A 161 19.37 14.23 7.06
N TYR A 162 20.34 14.43 7.95
CA TYR A 162 21.74 14.76 7.63
C TYR A 162 22.67 13.54 7.72
N GLY A 163 22.13 12.32 7.55
CA GLY A 163 22.85 11.07 7.73
C GLY A 163 23.01 10.18 6.50
N ASP A 164 22.36 10.49 5.37
CA ASP A 164 22.42 9.64 4.15
C ASP A 164 23.21 10.30 3.00
N SER A 165 24.19 11.14 3.35
CA SER A 165 25.27 11.52 2.45
C SER A 165 26.54 10.85 2.94
N ASN A 166 26.72 9.57 2.58
CA ASN A 166 27.96 8.82 2.75
C ASN A 166 29.14 9.58 2.10
N PRO A 167 30.06 10.26 2.84
CA PRO A 167 31.31 10.70 2.27
C PRO A 167 32.30 9.57 2.58
N LYS A 168 32.58 8.74 1.57
CA LYS A 168 33.63 7.72 1.55
C LYS A 168 34.77 8.07 2.53
N PRO A 169 35.06 7.24 3.55
CA PRO A 169 36.21 7.48 4.39
C PRO A 169 37.47 7.38 3.52
N LYS A 170 38.15 8.53 3.34
CA LYS A 170 39.47 8.61 2.72
C LYS A 170 40.41 7.74 3.55
N GLN A 171 40.83 6.63 2.97
CA GLN A 171 41.86 5.76 3.51
C GLN A 171 43.17 6.56 3.59
N ARG A 172 43.50 7.05 4.79
CA ARG A 172 44.86 7.52 5.12
C ARG A 172 45.71 6.28 5.37
N VAL A 173 46.46 5.86 4.35
CA VAL A 173 47.63 5.01 4.56
C VAL A 173 48.76 5.94 5.00
N VAL A 174 49.05 5.94 6.31
CA VAL A 174 50.32 6.40 6.83
C VAL A 174 51.29 5.22 6.71
N LEU A 175 52.24 5.30 5.79
CA LEU A 175 53.45 4.51 5.83
C LEU A 175 54.58 5.42 6.31
N LYS A 176 54.98 5.23 7.57
CA LYS A 176 56.34 5.53 8.01
C LYS A 176 57.18 4.28 7.74
N ALA A 177 58.31 4.45 7.07
CA ALA A 177 59.47 3.59 7.26
C ALA A 177 60.72 4.43 7.02
N GLN A 178 61.65 4.22 7.96
CA GLN A 178 62.97 4.82 8.14
C GLN A 178 63.97 4.34 7.10
#